data_AF-A0AAP0JPY5-F1
#
_entry.id   AF-A0AAP0JPY5-F1
#
_cell.length_a   1.000
_cell.length_b   1.000
_cell.length_c   1.000
_cell.angle_alpha   90.00
_cell.angle_beta   90.00
_cell.angle_gamma   90.00
#
_symmetry.space_group_name_H-M   'P 1'
#
loop_
_entity.id
_entity.type
_entity.pdbx_description
1 polymer ?
#
loop_
_entity_poly.entity_id
_entity_poly.type
_entity_poly.pdbx_seq_one_letter_code
_entity_poly.pdbx_strand_id
1 'polypeptide(L)'
;MASEGVSDYLFELMPNHTVDPVGVARWLVCKNFWGTLRHVVSFSDGFPNQGRGVPYFYLTKYDITVKNIEKDARVAFAVSELGLGPVSGRDPQDPTVVKLTMTGKLGKLDRHSAEGQFALSALFAKHPQMKSND
;
A
#
# COMPACT_ATOMS: atom_id res chain seq x y z
N MET A 1 -1.75 3.05 -47.27
CA MET A 1 -1.30 3.67 -46.01
C MET A 1 -2.14 3.10 -44.89
N ALA A 2 -1.61 2.11 -44.17
CA ALA A 2 -2.12 1.68 -42.88
C ALA A 2 -0.86 1.52 -42.01
N SER A 3 -0.66 2.44 -41.07
CA SER A 3 0.43 2.37 -40.10
C SER A 3 0.02 1.35 -39.03
N GLU A 4 0.64 0.17 -39.06
CA GLU A 4 0.56 -0.80 -37.98
C GLU A 4 1.20 -0.17 -36.74
N GLY A 5 0.36 0.21 -35.78
CA GLY A 5 0.81 0.68 -34.48
C GLY A 5 1.46 -0.47 -33.75
N VAL A 6 2.74 -0.30 -33.42
CA VAL A 6 3.48 -1.18 -32.51
C VAL A 6 2.69 -1.20 -31.20
N SER A 7 2.04 -2.33 -30.88
CA SER A 7 1.48 -2.53 -29.56
C SER A 7 2.65 -2.78 -28.62
N ASP A 8 3.12 -1.74 -27.95
CA ASP A 8 4.15 -1.86 -26.92
C ASP A 8 3.64 -2.82 -25.84
N TYR A 9 4.19 -4.03 -25.79
CA TYR A 9 3.87 -5.00 -24.76
C TYR A 9 4.72 -4.70 -23.53
N LEU A 10 4.09 -4.19 -22.47
CA LEU A 10 4.72 -4.01 -21.17
C LEU A 10 4.57 -5.30 -20.34
N PHE A 11 5.68 -5.95 -20.03
CA PHE A 11 5.71 -7.14 -19.17
C PHE A 11 6.31 -6.77 -17.82
N GLU A 12 5.58 -7.06 -16.75
CA GLU A 12 6.12 -7.04 -15.39
C GLU A 12 6.43 -8.48 -14.97
N LEU A 13 7.68 -8.74 -14.59
CA LEU A 13 8.03 -10.01 -13.96
C LEU A 13 7.41 -10.03 -12.57
N MET A 14 6.39 -10.88 -12.38
CA MET A 14 5.86 -11.13 -11.04
C MET A 14 6.92 -11.89 -10.23
N PRO A 15 7.17 -11.51 -8.96
CA PRO A 15 8.12 -12.24 -8.14
C PRO A 15 7.67 -13.70 -8.00
N ASN A 16 8.59 -14.66 -8.09
CA ASN A 16 8.25 -16.05 -7.79
C ASN A 16 8.01 -16.18 -6.27
N HIS A 17 6.76 -16.44 -5.90
CA HIS A 17 6.28 -16.48 -4.53
C HIS A 17 7.04 -17.48 -3.64
N THR A 18 7.71 -18.45 -4.25
CA THR A 18 8.40 -19.55 -3.55
C THR A 18 9.90 -19.31 -3.33
N VAL A 19 10.51 -18.32 -3.98
CA VAL A 19 11.98 -18.15 -4.00
C VAL A 19 12.44 -16.85 -3.32
N ASP A 20 11.59 -15.81 -3.25
CA ASP A 20 11.94 -14.53 -2.61
C ASP A 20 10.81 -13.97 -1.73
N PRO A 21 10.71 -14.40 -0.47
CA PRO A 21 9.69 -13.89 0.46
C PRO A 21 9.78 -12.38 0.72
N VAL A 22 10.99 -11.80 0.66
CA VAL A 22 11.21 -10.38 0.92
C VAL A 22 10.75 -9.55 -0.27
N GLY A 23 11.10 -9.96 -1.49
CA GLY A 23 10.64 -9.35 -2.73
C GLY A 23 9.12 -9.42 -2.85
N VAL A 24 8.50 -10.55 -2.51
CA VAL A 24 7.04 -10.72 -2.49
C VAL A 24 6.39 -9.76 -1.48
N ALA A 25 6.94 -9.64 -0.26
CA ALA A 25 6.41 -8.72 0.73
C ALA A 25 6.48 -7.25 0.23
N ARG A 26 7.61 -6.85 -0.35
CA ARG A 26 7.80 -5.50 -0.92
C ARG A 26 6.86 -5.24 -2.09
N TRP A 27 6.75 -6.19 -3.01
CA TRP A 27 5.83 -6.14 -4.15
C TRP A 27 4.37 -6.00 -3.68
N LEU A 28 3.94 -6.82 -2.72
CA LEU A 28 2.56 -6.81 -2.24
C LEU A 28 2.19 -5.46 -1.62
N VAL A 29 3.08 -4.88 -0.82
CA VAL A 29 2.88 -3.54 -0.23
C VAL A 29 2.88 -2.46 -1.31
N CYS A 30 3.81 -2.54 -2.28
CA CYS A 30 3.92 -1.57 -3.37
C CYS A 30 2.68 -1.55 -4.27
N LYS A 31 2.10 -2.72 -4.57
CA LYS A 31 0.96 -2.86 -5.48
C LYS A 31 -0.39 -2.53 -4.84
N ASN A 32 -0.49 -2.66 -3.52
CA ASN A 32 -1.71 -2.32 -2.79
C ASN A 32 -1.84 -0.81 -2.57
N PHE A 33 -3.10 -0.36 -2.52
CA PHE A 33 -3.49 1.02 -2.23
C PHE A 33 -4.26 1.13 -0.91
N TRP A 34 -4.80 0.01 -0.41
CA TRP A 34 -5.54 -0.06 0.85
C TRP A 34 -5.16 -1.35 1.60
N GLY A 35 -5.41 -1.35 2.90
CA GLY A 35 -5.23 -2.50 3.76
C GLY A 35 -6.03 -2.35 5.04
N THR A 36 -5.73 -3.15 6.05
CA THR A 36 -6.45 -3.13 7.32
C THR A 36 -5.50 -2.84 8.47
N LEU A 37 -5.82 -1.80 9.23
CA LEU A 37 -5.38 -1.66 10.62
C LEU A 37 -6.51 -2.24 11.48
N ARG A 38 -7.13 -1.41 12.33
CA ARG A 38 -8.40 -1.73 13.00
C ARG A 38 -9.57 -1.77 12.03
N HIS A 39 -9.52 -0.96 10.97
CA HIS A 39 -10.50 -0.85 9.90
C HIS A 39 -9.77 -0.70 8.56
N VAL A 40 -10.53 -0.68 7.46
CA VAL A 40 -9.98 -0.43 6.13
C VAL A 40 -9.39 0.96 6.06
N VAL A 41 -8.14 1.05 5.64
CA VAL A 41 -7.40 2.30 5.51
C VAL A 41 -6.71 2.38 4.15
N SER A 42 -6.72 3.57 3.58
CA SER A 42 -5.86 3.90 2.44
C SER A 42 -4.43 4.14 2.91
N PHE A 43 -3.46 3.66 2.14
CA PHE A 43 -2.05 3.86 2.43
C PHE A 43 -1.24 4.01 1.15
N SER A 44 0.01 4.43 1.31
CA SER A 44 1.01 4.40 0.24
C SER A 44 2.38 4.15 0.84
N ASP A 45 3.21 3.35 0.18
CA ASP A 45 4.60 3.13 0.56
C ASP A 45 5.60 3.84 -0.37
N GLY A 46 5.11 4.61 -1.33
CA GLY A 46 5.88 5.26 -2.39
C GLY A 46 5.00 5.67 -3.57
N PHE A 47 5.60 6.18 -4.65
CA PHE A 47 4.85 6.43 -5.89
C PHE A 47 4.37 5.09 -6.51
N PRO A 48 3.36 5.11 -7.40
CA PRO A 48 2.93 3.91 -8.11
C PRO A 48 4.14 3.16 -8.72
N ASN A 49 4.26 1.87 -8.42
CA ASN A 49 5.38 1.00 -8.84
C ASN A 49 6.79 1.42 -8.34
N GLN A 50 6.88 2.34 -7.38
CA GLN A 50 8.13 2.82 -6.79
C GLN A 50 8.06 2.79 -5.26
N GLY A 51 7.59 1.67 -4.71
CA GLY A 51 7.46 1.44 -3.28
C GLY A 51 8.81 1.44 -2.56
N ARG A 52 8.88 2.14 -1.43
CA ARG A 52 10.02 2.08 -0.48
C ARG A 52 9.77 1.11 0.66
N GLY A 53 8.59 0.48 0.70
CA GLY A 53 8.11 -0.47 1.71
C GLY A 53 8.03 0.07 3.13
N VAL A 54 7.86 1.39 3.29
CA VAL A 54 7.42 2.03 4.54
C VAL A 54 6.00 2.54 4.31
N PRO A 55 4.96 1.91 4.90
CA PRO A 55 3.58 2.35 4.71
C PRO A 55 3.31 3.70 5.40
N TYR A 56 2.89 4.69 4.62
CA TYR A 56 2.38 5.99 5.09
C TYR A 56 0.85 6.00 5.05
N PHE A 57 0.26 6.66 6.05
CA PHE A 57 -1.19 6.80 6.20
C PHE A 57 -1.56 8.28 6.35
N TYR A 58 -2.68 8.69 5.74
CA TYR A 58 -3.22 10.04 5.89
C TYR A 58 -4.51 9.99 6.72
N LEU A 59 -4.37 10.19 8.04
CA LEU A 59 -5.47 10.05 8.99
C LEU A 59 -5.78 11.39 9.66
N THR A 60 -7.07 11.66 9.90
CA THR A 60 -7.51 12.82 10.65
C THR A 60 -7.39 12.58 12.16
N LYS A 61 -7.20 13.65 12.94
CA LYS A 61 -7.20 13.59 14.42
C LYS A 61 -8.50 13.02 15.01
N TYR A 62 -9.59 13.03 14.24
CA TYR A 62 -10.87 12.47 14.66
C TYR A 62 -10.97 10.95 14.44
N ASP A 63 -10.04 10.34 13.70
CA ASP A 63 -10.01 8.91 13.47
C ASP A 63 -9.72 8.15 14.77
N ILE A 64 -10.48 7.09 15.04
CA ILE A 64 -10.34 6.30 16.25
C ILE A 64 -8.98 5.59 16.35
N THR A 65 -8.37 5.25 15.21
CA THR A 65 -7.01 4.72 15.13
C THR A 65 -6.02 5.73 15.68
N VAL A 66 -6.14 7.02 15.34
CA VAL A 66 -5.26 8.08 15.88
C VAL A 66 -5.42 8.19 17.40
N LYS A 67 -6.67 8.22 17.90
CA LYS A 67 -6.95 8.25 19.35
C LYS A 67 -6.38 7.05 20.11
N ASN A 68 -6.35 5.88 19.48
CA ASN A 68 -5.79 4.66 20.08
C ASN A 68 -4.27 4.72 20.12
N ILE A 69 -3.62 5.18 19.05
CA ILE A 69 -2.16 5.30 18.93
C ILE A 69 -1.57 6.26 19.98
N GLU A 70 -2.32 7.30 20.37
CA GLU A 70 -1.93 8.21 21.46
C GLU A 70 -1.80 7.50 22.82
N LYS A 71 -2.53 6.40 23.03
CA LYS A 71 -2.47 5.59 24.26
C LYS A 71 -1.49 4.42 24.12
N ASP A 72 -1.52 3.75 22.98
CA ASP A 72 -0.63 2.64 22.63
C ASP A 72 -0.38 2.64 21.13
N ALA A 73 0.85 2.95 20.74
CA ALA A 73 1.24 3.09 19.34
C ALA A 73 1.39 1.75 18.60
N ARG A 74 1.30 0.60 19.29
CA ARG A 74 1.46 -0.72 18.67
C ARG A 74 0.30 -1.04 17.73
N VAL A 75 0.62 -1.44 16.50
CA VAL A 75 -0.37 -1.82 15.50
C VAL A 75 0.03 -3.08 14.74
N ALA A 76 -0.97 -3.72 14.15
CA ALA A 76 -0.82 -4.70 13.09
C ALA A 76 -1.51 -4.14 11.84
N PHE A 77 -0.79 -4.13 10.72
CA PHE A 77 -1.26 -3.73 9.40
C PHE A 77 -1.26 -4.93 8.48
N ALA A 78 -2.40 -5.26 7.88
CA ALA A 78 -2.52 -6.38 6.97
C ALA A 78 -2.92 -5.97 5.55
N VAL A 79 -2.32 -6.63 4.57
CA VAL A 79 -2.64 -6.52 3.15
C VAL A 79 -2.70 -7.91 2.53
N SER A 80 -3.45 -8.03 1.44
CA SER A 80 -3.56 -9.29 0.70
C SER A 80 -3.57 -9.04 -0.80
N GLU A 81 -3.28 -10.08 -1.58
CA GLU A 81 -3.34 -10.05 -3.03
C GLU A 81 -4.75 -9.71 -3.56
N LEU A 82 -5.79 -10.00 -2.77
CA LEU A 82 -7.17 -9.65 -3.10
C LEU A 82 -7.40 -8.14 -3.20
N GLY A 83 -6.56 -7.33 -2.54
CA GLY A 83 -6.59 -5.88 -2.68
C GLY A 83 -6.16 -5.38 -4.06
N LEU A 84 -5.54 -6.26 -4.86
CA LEU A 84 -5.13 -5.99 -6.25
C LEU A 84 -6.24 -6.32 -7.27
N GLY A 85 -7.28 -7.03 -6.86
CA GLY A 85 -8.38 -7.45 -7.72
C GLY A 85 -8.83 -8.89 -7.48
N PRO A 86 -9.83 -9.37 -8.25
CA PRO A 86 -10.32 -10.74 -8.14
C PRO A 86 -9.20 -11.72 -8.48
N VAL A 87 -8.84 -12.56 -7.53
CA VAL A 87 -7.83 -13.59 -7.71
C VAL A 87 -8.52 -14.83 -8.29
N SER A 88 -8.69 -14.91 -9.61
CA SER A 88 -9.17 -16.06 -10.41
C SER A 88 -10.13 -17.06 -9.73
N GLY A 89 -11.15 -16.59 -9.00
CA GLY A 89 -12.12 -17.46 -8.31
C GLY A 89 -11.59 -18.23 -7.10
N ARG A 90 -10.39 -17.89 -6.61
CA ARG A 90 -9.82 -18.46 -5.38
C ARG A 90 -10.50 -17.87 -4.15
N ASP A 91 -10.72 -18.72 -3.16
CA ASP A 91 -11.21 -18.29 -1.85
C ASP A 91 -10.18 -17.37 -1.18
N PRO A 92 -10.60 -16.27 -0.52
CA PRO A 92 -9.69 -15.39 0.21
C PRO A 92 -8.73 -16.07 1.20
N GLN A 93 -9.15 -17.19 1.79
CA GLN A 93 -8.38 -17.95 2.76
C GLN A 93 -7.43 -18.96 2.11
N ASP A 94 -7.53 -19.20 0.80
CA ASP A 94 -6.64 -20.10 0.06
C ASP A 94 -5.16 -19.76 0.38
N PRO A 95 -4.34 -20.75 0.79
CA PRO A 95 -2.95 -20.51 1.18
C PRO A 95 -2.07 -20.01 0.03
N THR A 96 -2.51 -20.16 -1.22
CA THR A 96 -1.83 -19.64 -2.41
C THR A 96 -2.08 -18.15 -2.65
N VAL A 97 -3.07 -17.56 -1.98
CA VAL A 97 -3.32 -16.10 -1.98
C VAL A 97 -2.35 -15.46 -0.99
N VAL A 98 -1.52 -14.55 -1.48
CA VAL A 98 -0.51 -13.92 -0.62
C VAL A 98 -1.17 -12.98 0.38
N LYS A 99 -0.76 -13.12 1.64
CA LYS A 99 -1.20 -12.31 2.77
C LYS A 99 0.04 -11.85 3.53
N LEU A 100 0.07 -10.59 3.94
CA LEU A 100 1.15 -10.02 4.75
C LEU A 100 0.54 -9.31 5.94
N THR A 101 1.08 -9.55 7.14
CA THR A 101 0.79 -8.77 8.34
C THR A 101 2.09 -8.17 8.86
N MET A 102 2.16 -6.86 8.92
CA MET A 102 3.27 -6.09 9.48
C MET A 102 2.88 -5.61 10.87
N THR A 103 3.70 -5.92 11.87
CA THR A 103 3.52 -5.41 13.24
C THR A 103 4.57 -4.36 13.55
N GLY A 104 4.18 -3.29 14.23
CA GLY A 104 5.11 -2.21 14.55
C GLY A 104 4.48 -1.14 15.42
N LYS A 105 5.08 0.06 15.41
CA LYS A 105 4.53 1.24 16.05
C LYS A 105 4.24 2.31 15.01
N LEU A 106 3.08 2.96 15.11
CA LEU A 106 2.79 4.14 14.30
C LEU A 106 3.33 5.40 14.98
N GLY A 107 4.16 6.13 14.25
CA GLY A 107 4.67 7.44 14.65
C GLY A 107 3.97 8.57 13.90
N LYS A 108 3.87 9.74 14.53
CA LYS A 108 3.43 10.96 13.86
C LYS A 108 4.60 11.51 13.02
N LEU A 109 4.36 11.70 11.73
CA LEU A 109 5.35 12.28 10.81
C LEU A 109 5.16 13.80 10.73
N ASP A 110 6.25 14.55 10.78
CA ASP A 110 6.22 15.99 10.53
C ASP A 110 6.00 16.26 9.03
N ARG A 111 4.89 16.92 8.68
CA ARG A 111 4.51 17.26 7.30
C ARG A 111 5.53 18.18 6.62
N HIS A 112 6.30 18.95 7.38
CA HIS A 112 7.28 19.90 6.83
C HIS A 112 8.65 19.26 6.57
N SER A 113 8.92 18.10 7.17
CA SER A 113 10.13 17.33 6.90
C SER A 113 10.18 16.81 5.46
N ALA A 114 11.39 16.50 4.96
CA ALA A 114 11.57 15.91 3.64
C ALA A 114 10.81 14.57 3.48
N GLU A 115 10.77 13.75 4.53
CA GLU A 115 10.01 12.50 4.55
C GLU A 115 8.49 12.75 4.55
N GLY A 116 8.02 13.74 5.31
CA GLY A 116 6.61 14.14 5.33
C GLY A 116 6.09 14.62 3.98
N GLN A 117 6.86 15.45 3.29
CA GLN A 117 6.51 15.93 1.95
C GLN A 117 6.51 14.80 0.91
N PHE A 118 7.47 13.87 1.01
CA PHE A 118 7.50 12.67 0.20
C PHE A 118 6.27 11.79 0.45
N ALA A 119 5.96 11.51 1.71
CA ALA A 119 4.82 10.69 2.12
C ALA A 119 3.49 11.26 1.60
N LEU A 120 3.27 12.57 1.75
CA LEU A 120 2.07 13.24 1.22
C LEU A 120 1.99 13.12 -0.30
N SER A 121 3.09 13.36 -1.01
CA SER A 121 3.13 13.25 -2.46
C SER A 121 2.86 11.83 -2.96
N ALA A 122 3.44 10.82 -2.30
CA ALA A 122 3.21 9.40 -2.57
C ALA A 122 1.76 8.97 -2.27
N LEU A 123 1.19 9.44 -1.16
CA LEU A 123 -0.21 9.22 -0.80
C LEU A 123 -1.14 9.83 -1.84
N PHE A 124 -0.92 11.08 -2.21
CA PHE A 124 -1.74 11.80 -3.17
C PHE A 124 -1.58 11.31 -4.61
N ALA A 125 -0.47 10.67 -4.95
CA ALA A 125 -0.29 9.98 -6.23
C ALA A 125 -1.10 8.68 -6.29
N LYS A 126 -1.13 7.92 -5.19
CA LYS A 126 -1.93 6.68 -5.07
C LYS A 126 -3.43 6.95 -4.80
N HIS A 127 -3.76 8.08 -4.18
CA HIS A 127 -5.10 8.48 -3.75
C HIS A 127 -5.38 9.96 -4.11
N PRO A 128 -5.64 10.30 -5.38
CA PRO A 128 -5.82 11.68 -5.83
C PRO A 128 -6.94 12.43 -5.08
N GLN A 129 -7.97 11.74 -4.63
CA GLN A 129 -9.09 12.28 -3.85
C GLN A 129 -8.67 12.88 -2.50
N MET A 130 -7.48 12.54 -1.99
CA MET A 130 -6.97 13.11 -0.74
C MET A 130 -6.36 14.51 -0.91
N LYS A 131 -6.12 14.97 -2.15
CA LYS A 131 -5.55 16.30 -2.43
C LYS A 131 -6.55 17.42 -2.13
N SER A 132 -7.85 17.16 -2.24
CA SER A 132 -8.88 18.16 -1.96
C SER A 132 -9.28 18.09 -0.49
N ASN A 133 -8.68 18.94 0.35
CA ASN A 133 -9.26 19.43 1.62
C ASN A 133 -8.38 20.47 2.35
N ASP A 134 -7.45 21.14 1.66
CA ASP A 134 -6.72 22.29 2.21
C ASP A 134 -7.04 23.55 1.38
#